data_AF-A0A2X3LVN3-F1
#
_entry.id   AF-A0A2X3LVN3-F1
#
_cell.length_a   1.000
_cell.length_b   1.000
_cell.length_c   1.000
_cell.angle_alpha   90.00
_cell.angle_beta   90.00
_cell.angle_gamma   90.00
#
_symmetry.space_group_name_H-M   'P 1'
#
loop_
_entity.id
_entity.type
_entity.pdbx_description
1 polymer ?
#
loop_
_entity_poly.entity_id
_entity_poly.type
_entity_poly.pdbx_seq_one_letter_code
_entity_poly.pdbx_strand_id
1 'polypeptide(L)'
;MGNRQVQMIAIGGAIGTGLFLGAGARLQMAGPALALVYLICGLFSFFILRALGELVLHRPSSGSFVSYAREFLGEKAAYVAGWM
;
A
#
# COMPACT_ATOMS: atom_id res chain seq x y z
N MET A 1 20.04 10.51 6.26
CA MET A 1 19.49 9.16 6.51
C MET A 1 20.08 8.21 5.49
N GLY A 2 20.63 7.08 5.91
CA GLY A 2 21.14 6.07 4.97
C GLY A 2 20.02 5.18 4.41
N ASN A 3 20.24 4.58 3.23
CA ASN A 3 19.27 3.68 2.58
C ASN A 3 18.71 2.60 3.52
N ARG A 4 19.54 2.07 4.44
CA ARG A 4 19.13 1.06 5.42
C ARG A 4 18.05 1.56 6.37
N GLN A 5 18.16 2.78 6.89
CA GLN A 5 17.15 3.33 7.82
C GLN A 5 15.82 3.56 7.10
N VAL A 6 15.86 4.06 5.86
CA VAL A 6 14.67 4.26 5.03
C VAL A 6 13.98 2.92 4.73
N GLN A 7 14.73 1.88 4.40
CA GLN A 7 14.19 0.54 4.21
C GLN A 7 13.56 -0.04 5.49
N MET A 8 14.18 0.16 6.66
CA MET A 8 13.58 -0.31 7.92
C MET A 8 12.28 0.42 8.26
N ILE A 9 12.18 1.72 7.96
CA ILE A 9 10.93 2.48 8.10
C ILE A 9 9.86 1.91 7.15
N ALA A 10 10.22 1.66 5.89
CA ALA A 10 9.30 1.10 4.90
C ALA A 10 8.81 -0.31 5.29
N ILE A 11 9.70 -1.18 5.77
CA ILE A 11 9.35 -2.52 6.24
C ILE A 11 8.44 -2.46 7.47
N GLY A 12 8.75 -1.59 8.43
CA GLY A 12 7.95 -1.40 9.64
C GLY A 12 6.54 -0.87 9.34
N GLY A 13 6.39 -0.02 8.32
CA GLY A 13 5.08 0.45 7.86
C GLY A 13 4.32 -0.59 7.03
N ALA A 14 5.02 -1.45 6.29
CA ALA A 14 4.40 -2.46 5.43
C ALA A 14 3.92 -3.71 6.19
N ILE A 15 4.60 -4.13 7.27
CA ILE A 15 4.23 -5.31 8.05
C ILE A 15 3.22 -4.93 9.14
N GLY A 16 1.93 -5.17 8.88
CA GLY A 16 0.84 -4.95 9.83
C GLY A 16 0.41 -6.20 10.63
N THR A 17 -0.39 -5.99 11.67
CA THR A 17 -0.95 -7.07 12.52
C THR A 17 -1.86 -8.04 11.75
N GLY A 18 -2.46 -7.59 10.64
CA GLY A 18 -3.35 -8.41 9.80
C GLY A 18 -2.68 -9.64 9.20
N LEU A 19 -1.35 -9.61 8.99
CA LEU A 19 -0.59 -10.79 8.58
C LEU A 19 -0.68 -11.90 9.64
N PHE A 20 -0.56 -11.56 10.92
CA PHE A 20 -0.57 -12.53 12.01
C PHE A 20 -1.99 -12.93 12.44
N LEU A 21 -2.94 -11.99 12.46
CA LEU A 21 -4.31 -12.25 12.89
C LEU A 21 -5.07 -13.15 11.92
N GLY A 22 -4.75 -13.10 10.62
CA GLY A 22 -5.51 -13.76 9.56
C GLY A 22 -4.77 -14.85 8.77
N ALA A 23 -3.44 -14.88 8.76
CA ALA A 23 -2.72 -15.82 7.89
C ALA A 23 -2.94 -17.28 8.27
N GLY A 24 -2.98 -17.62 9.56
CA GLY A 24 -3.16 -19.01 10.00
C GLY A 24 -4.50 -19.60 9.54
N ALA A 25 -5.60 -18.87 9.78
CA ALA A 25 -6.94 -19.29 9.35
C ALA A 25 -7.05 -19.36 7.82
N ARG A 26 -6.43 -18.41 7.09
CA ARG A 26 -6.43 -18.43 5.62
C ARG A 26 -5.57 -19.55 5.05
N LEU A 27 -4.47 -19.92 5.71
CA LEU A 27 -3.61 -21.01 5.29
C LEU A 27 -4.32 -22.36 5.47
N GLN A 28 -5.07 -22.51 6.55
CA GLN A 28 -5.89 -23.70 6.78
C GLN A 28 -7.00 -23.86 5.72
N MET A 29 -7.66 -22.75 5.32
CA MET A 29 -8.74 -22.81 4.34
C MET A 29 -8.26 -22.90 2.88
N ALA A 30 -7.23 -22.11 2.51
CA ALA A 30 -6.74 -22.03 1.12
C ALA A 30 -5.58 -22.99 0.81
N GLY A 31 -4.92 -23.54 1.83
CA GLY A 31 -3.77 -24.41 1.66
C GLY A 31 -2.56 -23.70 1.02
N PRO A 32 -1.67 -24.42 0.32
CA PRO A 32 -0.45 -23.86 -0.27
C PRO A 32 -0.72 -22.79 -1.34
N ALA A 33 -1.93 -22.73 -1.89
CA ALA A 33 -2.34 -21.69 -2.84
C ALA A 33 -2.34 -20.28 -2.22
N LEU A 34 -2.39 -20.16 -0.89
CA LEU A 34 -2.31 -18.85 -0.22
C LEU A 34 -1.02 -18.10 -0.55
N ALA A 35 0.10 -18.80 -0.73
CA ALA A 35 1.38 -18.19 -1.09
C ALA A 35 1.31 -17.54 -2.49
N LEU A 36 0.68 -18.22 -3.46
CA LEU A 36 0.46 -17.66 -4.80
C LEU A 36 -0.44 -16.43 -4.76
N VAL A 37 -1.51 -16.47 -3.97
CA VAL A 37 -2.42 -15.32 -3.81
C VAL A 37 -1.69 -14.12 -3.18
N TYR A 38 -0.87 -14.33 -2.15
CA TYR A 38 -0.06 -13.26 -1.57
C TYR A 38 0.98 -12.72 -2.54
N LEU A 39 1.58 -13.55 -3.40
CA LEU A 39 2.54 -13.13 -4.42
C LEU A 39 1.86 -12.23 -5.47
N ILE A 40 0.68 -12.64 -5.95
CA ILE A 40 -0.11 -11.84 -6.90
C ILE A 40 -0.55 -10.52 -6.26
N CYS A 41 -1.07 -10.55 -5.02
CA CYS A 41 -1.43 -9.33 -4.28
C CYS A 41 -0.22 -8.41 -4.07
N GLY A 42 0.96 -8.97 -3.77
CA GLY A 42 2.21 -8.24 -3.62
C GLY A 42 2.64 -7.59 -4.93
N LEU A 43 2.48 -8.28 -6.06
CA LEU A 43 2.79 -7.75 -7.38
C LEU A 43 1.90 -6.55 -7.74
N PHE A 44 0.58 -6.65 -7.52
CA PHE A 44 -0.32 -5.52 -7.73
C PHE A 44 -0.01 -4.35 -6.78
N SER A 45 0.25 -4.64 -5.51
CA SER A 45 0.66 -3.63 -4.53
C SER A 45 1.95 -2.92 -4.93
N PHE A 46 2.92 -3.66 -5.51
CA PHE A 46 4.16 -3.08 -6.02
C PHE A 46 3.90 -2.07 -7.14
N PHE A 47 3.04 -2.41 -8.12
CA PHE A 47 2.68 -1.47 -9.18
C PHE A 47 1.98 -0.21 -8.65
N ILE A 48 1.07 -0.36 -7.68
CA ILE A 48 0.38 0.77 -7.05
C ILE A 48 1.38 1.68 -6.33
N LEU A 49 2.24 1.12 -5.48
CA LEU A 49 3.25 1.88 -4.75
C LEU A 49 4.27 2.55 -5.69
N ARG A 50 4.59 1.90 -6.82
CA ARG A 50 5.47 2.47 -7.84
C ARG A 50 4.82 3.69 -8.51
N ALA A 51 3.57 3.58 -8.93
CA ALA A 51 2.82 4.68 -9.54
C ALA A 51 2.63 5.84 -8.57
N LEU A 52 2.32 5.54 -7.30
CA LEU A 52 2.23 6.55 -6.24
C LEU A 52 3.58 7.24 -5.99
N GLY A 53 4.68 6.49 -6.01
CA GLY A 53 6.03 7.06 -5.89
C GLY A 53 6.35 8.05 -7.01
N GLU A 54 5.97 7.74 -8.25
CA GLU A 54 6.13 8.64 -9.40
C GLU A 54 5.28 9.90 -9.27
N LEU A 55 4.04 9.80 -8.77
CA LEU A 55 3.18 10.95 -8.48
C LEU A 55 3.77 11.87 -7.40
N VAL A 56 4.31 11.30 -6.32
CA VAL A 56 4.95 12.05 -5.23
C VAL A 56 6.20 12.79 -5.73
N LEU A 57 6.98 12.17 -6.62
CA LEU A 57 8.14 12.81 -7.27
C LEU A 57 7.71 13.92 -8.25
N HIS A 58 6.60 13.73 -8.96
CA HIS A 58 6.11 14.71 -9.93
C HIS A 58 5.54 15.97 -9.27
N ARG A 59 4.79 15.81 -8.17
CA ARG A 59 4.23 16.93 -7.40
C ARG A 59 4.40 16.69 -5.90
N PRO A 60 5.47 17.20 -5.28
CA PRO A 60 5.66 17.07 -3.84
C PRO A 60 4.61 17.91 -3.10
N SER A 61 3.51 17.27 -2.71
CA SER A 61 2.48 17.84 -1.84
C SER A 61 2.69 17.35 -0.41
N SER A 62 2.55 18.24 0.57
CA SER A 62 2.58 17.90 2.01
C SER A 62 1.29 17.22 2.50
N GLY A 63 0.31 17.02 1.62
CA GLY A 63 -0.94 16.33 1.91
C GLY A 63 -0.88 14.80 1.73
N SER A 64 -1.91 14.12 2.22
CA SER A 64 -2.10 12.66 2.07
C SER A 64 -2.41 12.26 0.62
N PHE A 65 -2.49 10.95 0.33
CA PHE A 65 -2.98 10.40 -0.94
C PHE A 65 -4.31 11.03 -1.40
N VAL A 66 -5.12 11.48 -0.44
CA VAL A 66 -6.36 12.24 -0.66
C VAL A 66 -6.13 13.55 -1.44
N SER A 67 -5.00 14.23 -1.23
CA SER A 67 -4.65 15.45 -1.98
C SER A 67 -4.36 15.14 -3.45
N TYR A 68 -3.66 14.04 -3.74
CA TYR A 68 -3.47 13.58 -5.13
C TYR A 68 -4.80 13.14 -5.76
N ALA A 69 -5.66 12.46 -5.01
CA ALA A 69 -7.01 12.11 -5.48
C ALA A 69 -7.85 13.35 -5.79
N ARG A 70 -7.72 14.43 -5.00
CA ARG A 70 -8.40 15.71 -5.25
C ARG A 70 -7.91 16.38 -6.53
N GLU A 71 -6.59 16.38 -6.75
CA GLU A 71 -5.98 17.04 -7.90
C GLU A 71 -6.26 16.30 -9.22
N PHE A 72 -6.16 14.96 -9.23
CA PHE A 72 -6.29 14.17 -10.46
C PHE A 72 -7.69 13.58 -10.70
N LEU A 73 -8.45 13.26 -9.65
CA LEU A 73 -9.79 12.63 -9.76
C LEU A 73 -10.94 13.55 -9.29
N GLY A 74 -10.63 14.73 -8.75
CA GLY A 74 -11.60 15.72 -8.30
C GLY A 74 -12.11 15.52 -6.86
N GLU A 75 -12.94 16.45 -6.40
CA GLU A 75 -13.38 16.54 -4.99
C GLU A 75 -14.22 15.35 -4.52
N LYS A 76 -15.04 14.76 -5.40
CA LYS A 76 -15.85 13.58 -5.05
C LYS A 76 -14.99 12.35 -4.76
N ALA A 77 -13.95 12.14 -5.57
CA ALA A 77 -12.99 11.04 -5.37
C ALA A 77 -12.15 11.28 -4.11
N ALA A 78 -11.75 12.52 -3.85
CA ALA A 78 -11.06 12.89 -2.61
C ALA A 78 -11.92 12.69 -1.37
N TYR A 79 -13.22 13.01 -1.43
CA TYR A 79 -14.14 12.75 -0.32
C TYR A 79 -14.22 11.25 -0.03
N VAL A 80 -14.46 10.41 -1.05
CA VAL A 80 -14.52 8.96 -0.86
C VAL A 80 -13.18 8.41 -0.34
N ALA A 81 -12.05 8.84 -0.91
CA ALA A 81 -10.73 8.39 -0.48
C ALA A 81 -10.34 8.88 0.92
N GLY A 82 -10.86 10.03 1.37
CA GLY A 82 -10.61 10.56 2.71
C GLY A 82 -11.52 10.01 3.80
N TRP A 83 -12.62 9.35 3.42
CA TRP A 83 -13.58 8.73 4.35
C TRP A 83 -13.33 7.23 4.59
N MET A 84 -12.48 6.58 3.78
CA MET A 84 -12.02 5.20 3.99
C MET A 84 -10.82 5.16 4.94
#